data_AF-A0A2W4PCB6-F1
#
_entry.id   AF-A0A2W4PCB6-F1
#
_cell.length_a   1.000
_cell.length_b   1.000
_cell.length_c   1.000
_cell.angle_alpha   90.00
_cell.angle_beta   90.00
_cell.angle_gamma   90.00
#
_symmetry.space_group_name_H-M   'P 1'
#
loop_
_entity.id
_entity.type
_entity.pdbx_description
1 polymer ?
#
loop_
_entity_poly.entity_id
_entity_poly.type
_entity_poly.pdbx_seq_one_letter_code
_entity_poly.pdbx_strand_id
1 'polypeptide(L)'
;MNILRLPMTSSHVRMALALLLAFATVLPLTAQTATPEATSTPAGDITPAQSISRLGYPRLGERDAPVNVVEYCALDSRACADFSANVFPALLPYIENGQVVYTFVPLYGMEDVPNARVAARAAICAAEQGGFWPYSRALFAFLAAGGEAPFASGNLTAALDAVELDRATWDECMLSERPDGVLEAAAAQAELQPGFTGENVPFIQIDGVPALSDSDSLIAAIELELQDHEAAGAEATPEATEELLIVTVEPLLGERIEPPLEIELPDGWRYGYDALVLRDVDNVIRTIPLAIYTGPVTGGRGFIVLLWGFPNLIAGNPLSGAAIAPDLWSDGLRLLRLAVVEQGCNIGTDLRTSYSVGELPASGTQFSAVDCPQLPDTRGWFAGLQEGGINFVFYVYTEPIEAMNVAEDQLQLILDSVRFTVPEAAATLPPTGTETPALENGE
;
A
#
# COMPACT_ATOMS: atom_id res chain seq x y z
N MET A 1 -3.32 76.94 -12.57
CA MET A 1 -2.76 77.64 -13.76
C MET A 1 -2.48 76.59 -14.82
N ASN A 2 -2.87 76.85 -16.08
CA ASN A 2 -2.69 76.12 -17.37
C ASN A 2 -1.93 74.77 -17.38
N ILE A 3 -2.41 73.68 -18.01
CA ILE A 3 -2.97 73.45 -19.37
C ILE A 3 -1.93 73.55 -20.51
N LEU A 4 -1.65 72.41 -21.15
CA LEU A 4 -1.40 72.10 -22.58
C LEU A 4 -1.18 70.56 -22.64
N ARG A 5 -1.79 69.67 -23.43
CA ARG A 5 -2.83 69.65 -24.50
C ARG A 5 -2.46 70.00 -25.95
N LEU A 6 -2.49 68.94 -26.79
CA LEU A 6 -2.96 68.86 -28.20
C LEU A 6 -2.05 69.45 -29.31
N PRO A 7 -2.29 69.16 -30.62
CA PRO A 7 -3.26 68.24 -31.28
C PRO A 7 -2.52 67.15 -32.12
N MET A 8 -3.05 66.32 -33.05
CA MET A 8 -4.07 66.38 -34.13
C MET A 8 -4.39 64.91 -34.58
N THR A 9 -5.35 64.52 -35.44
CA THR A 9 -6.71 64.94 -35.87
C THR A 9 -7.33 63.74 -36.65
N SER A 10 -8.65 63.67 -36.82
CA SER A 10 -9.34 62.64 -37.66
C SER A 10 -9.86 63.20 -39.00
N SER A 11 -10.06 62.31 -39.98
CA SER A 11 -10.89 62.52 -41.19
C SER A 11 -11.32 61.12 -41.71
N HIS A 12 -12.59 60.72 -41.69
CA HIS A 12 -13.61 60.93 -42.75
C HIS A 12 -13.14 60.42 -44.15
N VAL A 13 -13.89 59.64 -44.93
CA VAL A 13 -15.31 59.73 -45.33
C VAL A 13 -15.87 58.33 -45.74
N ARG A 14 -17.20 58.14 -45.64
CA ARG A 14 -17.94 56.96 -46.17
C ARG A 14 -18.39 57.17 -47.62
N MET A 15 -18.41 56.13 -48.46
CA MET A 15 -19.39 56.05 -49.57
C MET A 15 -19.72 54.60 -49.95
N ALA A 16 -20.98 54.34 -50.27
CA ALA A 16 -21.50 53.07 -50.76
C ALA A 16 -22.30 53.32 -52.05
N LEU A 17 -22.41 52.31 -52.93
CA LEU A 17 -23.69 51.70 -53.36
C LEU A 17 -23.46 50.66 -54.49
N ALA A 18 -24.39 49.71 -54.63
CA ALA A 18 -24.31 48.50 -55.46
C ALA A 18 -24.77 48.66 -56.92
N LEU A 19 -24.52 47.64 -57.76
CA LEU A 19 -25.55 47.02 -58.62
C LEU A 19 -25.20 45.56 -59.01
N LEU A 20 -26.21 44.78 -59.42
CA LEU A 20 -26.18 43.31 -59.63
C LEU A 20 -25.97 42.89 -61.11
N LEU A 21 -25.50 41.66 -61.39
CA LEU A 21 -26.36 40.49 -61.80
C LEU A 21 -25.60 39.21 -62.27
N ALA A 22 -25.98 38.09 -61.63
CA ALA A 22 -26.11 36.67 -62.07
C ALA A 22 -25.31 36.03 -63.24
N PHE A 23 -24.62 34.92 -62.92
CA PHE A 23 -24.62 33.56 -63.56
C PHE A 23 -23.56 32.70 -62.81
N ALA A 24 -23.58 31.37 -62.66
CA ALA A 24 -24.62 30.33 -62.66
C ALA A 24 -24.07 29.09 -61.89
N THR A 25 -24.93 28.14 -61.51
CA THR A 25 -24.62 27.02 -60.60
C THR A 25 -23.94 25.81 -61.24
N VAL A 26 -22.95 25.22 -60.55
CA VAL A 26 -22.57 23.79 -60.68
C VAL A 26 -22.20 23.25 -59.29
N LEU A 27 -22.91 22.23 -58.79
CA LEU A 27 -22.45 21.40 -57.68
C LEU A 27 -21.59 20.25 -58.20
N PRO A 28 -20.57 19.83 -57.44
CA PRO A 28 -20.17 18.43 -57.38
C PRO A 28 -20.46 17.80 -56.02
N LEU A 29 -21.10 16.64 -56.11
CA LEU A 29 -21.37 15.65 -55.09
C LEU A 29 -20.14 15.31 -54.22
N THR A 30 -20.22 15.47 -52.90
CA THR A 30 -19.21 14.96 -51.96
C THR A 30 -19.41 13.45 -51.77
N ALA A 31 -18.59 12.64 -52.44
CA ALA A 31 -18.51 11.20 -52.18
C ALA A 31 -17.75 10.97 -50.87
N GLN A 32 -18.46 10.47 -49.84
CA GLN A 32 -17.86 10.09 -48.57
C GLN A 32 -17.10 8.76 -48.73
N THR A 33 -15.83 8.81 -49.09
CA THR A 33 -14.94 7.65 -48.93
C THR A 33 -14.47 7.58 -47.48
N ALA A 34 -15.03 6.65 -46.72
CA ALA A 34 -14.52 6.32 -45.39
C ALA A 34 -13.17 5.61 -45.52
N THR A 35 -12.08 6.36 -45.35
CA THR A 35 -10.76 5.80 -45.06
C THR A 35 -10.79 5.24 -43.64
N PRO A 36 -10.37 4.00 -43.38
CA PRO A 36 -10.24 3.50 -42.01
C PRO A 36 -9.16 4.31 -41.30
N GLU A 37 -9.57 5.03 -40.26
CA GLU A 37 -8.67 5.74 -39.36
C GLU A 37 -7.94 4.71 -38.50
N ALA A 38 -6.79 4.25 -39.01
CA ALA A 38 -5.85 3.48 -38.20
C ALA A 38 -5.29 4.43 -37.14
N THR A 39 -5.76 4.29 -35.91
CA THR A 39 -5.34 5.08 -34.74
C THR A 39 -3.89 4.73 -34.36
N SER A 40 -2.93 5.17 -35.17
CA SER A 40 -1.53 5.20 -34.76
C SER A 40 -1.34 6.35 -33.78
N THR A 41 -1.59 6.09 -32.50
CA THR A 41 -1.12 6.96 -31.41
C THR A 41 0.38 7.20 -31.62
N PRO A 42 0.86 8.46 -31.64
CA PRO A 42 2.29 8.71 -31.73
C PRO A 42 2.97 8.12 -30.49
N ALA A 43 3.97 7.27 -30.68
CA ALA A 43 4.93 6.96 -29.64
C ALA A 43 5.74 8.25 -29.36
N GLY A 44 5.24 9.06 -28.43
CA GLY A 44 6.09 10.03 -27.73
C GLY A 44 7.00 9.27 -26.77
N ASP A 45 8.11 9.88 -26.37
CA ASP A 45 9.03 9.29 -25.39
C ASP A 45 8.32 9.16 -24.03
N ILE A 46 7.73 8.00 -23.76
CA ILE A 46 7.04 7.71 -22.50
C ILE A 46 8.12 7.38 -21.46
N THR A 47 8.68 8.40 -20.82
CA THR A 47 9.35 8.18 -19.53
C THR A 47 8.29 7.65 -18.56
N PRO A 48 8.43 6.46 -17.95
CA PRO A 48 7.38 5.91 -17.11
C PRO A 48 7.03 6.80 -15.93
N ALA A 49 5.78 6.72 -15.49
CA ALA A 49 5.30 7.46 -14.33
C ALA A 49 6.14 7.15 -13.10
N GLN A 50 6.63 8.19 -12.41
CA GLN A 50 7.33 8.05 -11.13
C GLN A 50 6.39 8.39 -9.98
N SER A 51 6.42 7.60 -8.92
CA SER A 51 5.69 7.90 -7.69
C SER A 51 6.44 7.44 -6.44
N ILE A 52 5.87 7.72 -5.27
CA ILE A 52 6.36 7.21 -3.98
C ILE A 52 5.25 6.35 -3.36
N SER A 53 5.60 5.30 -2.64
CA SER A 53 4.67 4.46 -1.86
C SER A 53 4.22 5.17 -0.57
N ARG A 54 3.21 4.63 0.14
CA ARG A 54 2.82 5.14 1.48
C ARG A 54 3.96 5.04 2.50
N LEU A 55 4.95 4.17 2.28
CA LEU A 55 6.12 3.95 3.13
C LEU A 55 7.36 4.75 2.69
N GLY A 56 7.25 5.62 1.68
CA GLY A 56 8.36 6.43 1.19
C GLY A 56 9.23 5.78 0.11
N TYR A 57 8.82 4.62 -0.43
CA TYR A 57 9.62 3.89 -1.43
C TYR A 57 9.42 4.44 -2.85
N PRO A 58 10.48 4.63 -3.64
CA PRO A 58 10.39 4.96 -5.06
C PRO A 58 9.64 3.89 -5.85
N ARG A 59 8.79 4.34 -6.79
CA ARG A 59 8.08 3.50 -7.75
C ARG A 59 8.18 4.05 -9.17
N LEU A 60 8.14 3.15 -10.14
CA LEU A 60 8.15 3.42 -11.57
C LEU A 60 7.08 2.58 -12.27
N GLY A 61 6.32 3.18 -13.18
CA GLY A 61 5.18 2.53 -13.87
C GLY A 61 3.81 2.98 -13.36
N GLU A 62 2.76 2.53 -14.04
CA GLU A 62 1.38 2.85 -13.69
C GLU A 62 0.94 2.14 -12.41
N ARG A 63 0.17 2.82 -11.56
CA ARG A 63 -0.13 2.33 -10.19
C ARG A 63 -1.08 1.14 -10.16
N ASP A 64 -1.78 0.88 -11.25
CA ASP A 64 -2.75 -0.19 -11.49
C ASP A 64 -2.29 -1.16 -12.59
N ALA A 65 -0.99 -1.19 -12.88
CA ALA A 65 -0.36 -2.26 -13.66
C ALA A 65 -0.65 -3.63 -13.01
N PRO A 66 -0.96 -4.68 -13.80
CA PRO A 66 -1.38 -5.98 -13.28
C PRO A 66 -0.29 -6.68 -12.45
N VAL A 67 0.98 -6.56 -12.85
CA VAL A 67 2.11 -7.21 -12.17
C VAL A 67 2.91 -6.18 -11.36
N ASN A 68 3.18 -6.49 -10.08
CA ASN A 68 3.97 -5.70 -9.17
C ASN A 68 5.32 -6.37 -8.88
N VAL A 69 6.41 -5.74 -9.34
CA VAL A 69 7.78 -6.17 -9.10
C VAL A 69 8.39 -5.33 -7.97
N VAL A 70 8.95 -5.99 -6.97
CA VAL A 70 9.57 -5.33 -5.79
C VAL A 70 11.02 -5.77 -5.65
N GLU A 71 11.94 -4.81 -5.70
CA GLU A 71 13.37 -5.03 -5.43
C GLU A 71 13.72 -4.58 -4.01
N TYR A 72 14.25 -5.49 -3.20
CA TYR A 72 14.90 -5.19 -1.92
C TYR A 72 16.40 -5.11 -2.15
N CYS A 73 16.93 -3.89 -2.09
CA CYS A 73 18.28 -3.64 -2.57
C CYS A 73 19.00 -2.55 -1.77
N ALA A 74 20.27 -2.83 -1.46
CA ALA A 74 21.14 -1.95 -0.69
C ALA A 74 22.01 -1.10 -1.61
N LEU A 75 22.09 0.22 -1.35
CA LEU A 75 22.87 1.16 -2.17
C LEU A 75 24.38 0.84 -2.17
N ASP A 76 24.86 0.14 -1.14
CA ASP A 76 26.22 -0.38 -0.96
C ASP A 76 26.48 -1.77 -1.57
N SER A 77 25.47 -2.48 -2.08
CA SER A 77 25.66 -3.80 -2.70
C SER A 77 26.14 -3.69 -4.15
N ARG A 78 27.16 -4.48 -4.51
CA ARG A 78 27.68 -4.60 -5.87
C ARG A 78 26.77 -5.43 -6.78
N ALA A 79 26.09 -6.43 -6.22
CA ALA A 79 25.08 -7.20 -6.95
C ALA A 79 23.89 -6.31 -7.34
N CYS A 80 23.48 -5.42 -6.43
CA CYS A 80 22.51 -4.35 -6.70
C CYS A 80 22.96 -3.40 -7.81
N ALA A 81 24.22 -2.95 -7.77
CA ALA A 81 24.78 -2.09 -8.81
C ALA A 81 24.81 -2.78 -10.18
N ASP A 82 25.11 -4.08 -10.21
CA ASP A 82 25.08 -4.91 -11.42
C ASP A 82 23.66 -5.08 -11.96
N PHE A 83 22.69 -5.43 -11.10
CA PHE A 83 21.27 -5.52 -11.47
C PHE A 83 20.73 -4.20 -12.05
N SER A 84 21.01 -3.07 -11.39
CA SER A 84 20.60 -1.73 -11.85
C SER A 84 21.19 -1.38 -13.22
N ALA A 85 22.40 -1.84 -13.53
CA ALA A 85 23.07 -1.58 -14.80
C ALA A 85 22.67 -2.54 -15.92
N ASN A 86 22.47 -3.83 -15.61
CA ASN A 86 22.47 -4.93 -16.58
C ASN A 86 21.15 -5.73 -16.65
N VAL A 87 20.32 -5.71 -15.61
CA VAL A 87 19.04 -6.45 -15.55
C VAL A 87 17.84 -5.52 -15.58
N PHE A 88 17.80 -4.50 -14.73
CA PHE A 88 16.72 -3.52 -14.66
C PHE A 88 16.30 -2.92 -16.02
N PRO A 89 17.22 -2.63 -16.99
CA PRO A 89 16.83 -2.16 -18.31
C PRO A 89 15.91 -3.09 -19.11
N ALA A 90 15.91 -4.41 -18.82
CA ALA A 90 15.01 -5.37 -19.46
C ALA A 90 13.55 -5.25 -18.97
N LEU A 91 13.33 -4.67 -17.78
CA LEU A 91 11.99 -4.40 -17.24
C LEU A 91 11.34 -3.17 -17.89
N LEU A 92 12.13 -2.20 -18.38
CA LEU A 92 11.62 -0.93 -18.87
C LEU A 92 10.48 -1.05 -19.90
N PRO A 93 10.51 -1.95 -20.92
CA PRO A 93 9.39 -2.09 -21.85
C PRO A 93 8.06 -2.46 -21.19
N TYR A 94 8.09 -3.32 -20.17
CA TYR A 94 6.93 -3.76 -19.39
C TYR A 94 6.43 -2.66 -18.42
N ILE A 95 7.32 -1.77 -18.00
CA ILE A 95 6.97 -0.62 -17.17
C ILE A 95 6.41 0.53 -18.04
N GLU A 96 6.99 0.76 -19.23
CA GLU A 96 6.59 1.78 -20.21
C GLU A 96 5.23 1.49 -20.85
N ASN A 97 4.86 0.21 -21.01
CA ASN A 97 3.57 -0.20 -21.57
C ASN A 97 2.46 -0.40 -20.51
N GLY A 98 2.78 -0.19 -19.23
CA GLY A 98 1.82 -0.31 -18.11
C GLY A 98 1.52 -1.74 -17.64
N GLN A 99 2.31 -2.75 -18.06
CA GLN A 99 2.18 -4.13 -17.59
C GLN A 99 2.78 -4.35 -16.19
N VAL A 100 3.84 -3.61 -15.85
CA VAL A 100 4.57 -3.74 -14.58
C VAL A 100 4.60 -2.42 -13.81
N VAL A 101 4.30 -2.48 -12.51
CA VAL A 101 4.72 -1.47 -11.54
C VAL A 101 5.93 -1.97 -10.78
N TYR A 102 6.99 -1.16 -10.75
CA TYR A 102 8.26 -1.50 -10.12
C TYR A 102 8.48 -0.67 -8.86
N THR A 103 8.78 -1.32 -7.73
CA THR A 103 9.03 -0.69 -6.42
C THR A 103 10.43 -0.99 -5.92
N PHE A 104 11.21 0.03 -5.57
CA PHE A 104 12.53 -0.13 -4.95
C PHE A 104 12.44 0.06 -3.43
N VAL A 105 12.77 -0.96 -2.65
CA VAL A 105 12.82 -0.92 -1.19
C VAL A 105 14.28 -0.66 -0.75
N PRO A 106 14.60 0.55 -0.26
CA PRO A 106 15.98 0.98 -0.06
C PRO A 106 16.59 0.43 1.23
N LEU A 107 17.65 -0.37 1.08
CA LEU A 107 18.42 -0.93 2.19
C LEU A 107 19.81 -0.30 2.28
N TYR A 108 20.54 -0.60 3.36
CA TYR A 108 21.94 -0.26 3.51
C TYR A 108 22.66 -1.22 4.47
N GLY A 109 23.98 -1.31 4.37
CA GLY A 109 24.82 -2.07 5.31
C GLY A 109 24.90 -3.57 5.02
N MET A 110 24.73 -3.95 3.75
CA MET A 110 24.89 -5.33 3.27
C MET A 110 26.32 -5.61 2.81
N GLU A 111 27.10 -4.57 2.48
CA GLU A 111 28.55 -4.64 2.29
C GLU A 111 29.28 -3.64 3.19
N ASP A 112 30.56 -3.89 3.50
CA ASP A 112 31.39 -2.96 4.29
C ASP A 112 31.86 -1.77 3.43
N VAL A 113 30.92 -0.86 3.14
CA VAL A 113 31.15 0.34 2.33
C VAL A 113 30.96 1.61 3.18
N PRO A 114 32.00 2.46 3.30
CA PRO A 114 31.91 3.70 4.07
C PRO A 114 30.78 4.62 3.58
N ASN A 115 30.00 5.13 4.54
CA ASN A 115 28.84 6.02 4.35
C ASN A 115 27.63 5.40 3.60
N ALA A 116 27.49 4.07 3.55
CA ALA A 116 26.32 3.38 2.98
C ALA A 116 24.97 3.98 3.40
N ARG A 117 24.74 4.19 4.71
CA ARG A 117 23.52 4.84 5.24
C ARG A 117 23.31 6.24 4.66
N VAL A 118 24.38 7.02 4.49
CA VAL A 118 24.29 8.39 3.94
C VAL A 118 23.89 8.35 2.47
N ALA A 119 24.40 7.38 1.71
CA ALA A 119 24.02 7.15 0.31
C ALA A 119 22.54 6.76 0.15
N ALA A 120 22.05 5.88 1.03
CA ALA A 120 20.64 5.47 1.03
C ALA A 120 19.70 6.63 1.40
N ARG A 121 20.02 7.42 2.46
CA ARG A 121 19.29 8.66 2.80
C ARG A 121 19.29 9.65 1.64
N ALA A 122 20.44 9.82 1.00
CA ALA A 122 20.61 10.73 -0.13
C ALA A 122 19.74 10.36 -1.34
N ALA A 123 19.58 9.06 -1.62
CA ALA A 123 18.71 8.58 -2.68
C ALA A 123 17.23 8.80 -2.34
N ILE A 124 16.81 8.57 -1.10
CA ILE A 124 15.44 8.89 -0.64
C ILE A 124 15.16 10.39 -0.78
N CYS A 125 16.11 11.27 -0.42
CA CYS A 125 15.96 12.71 -0.63
C CYS A 125 15.92 13.15 -2.10
N ALA A 126 16.51 12.37 -3.01
CA ALA A 126 16.32 12.57 -4.44
C ALA A 126 14.93 12.10 -4.92
N ALA A 127 14.36 11.07 -4.28
CA ALA A 127 13.01 10.58 -4.58
C ALA A 127 11.91 11.63 -4.31
N GLU A 128 12.05 12.45 -3.26
CA GLU A 128 11.12 13.55 -2.94
C GLU A 128 10.97 14.57 -4.09
N GLN A 129 11.95 14.63 -4.99
CA GLN A 129 11.99 15.52 -6.15
C GLN A 129 11.76 14.78 -7.50
N GLY A 130 11.36 13.49 -7.48
CA GLY A 130 11.22 12.67 -8.69
C GLY A 130 12.55 12.29 -9.36
N GLY A 131 13.66 12.39 -8.62
CA GLY A 131 15.02 12.17 -9.10
C GLY A 131 15.64 10.83 -8.70
N PHE A 132 14.87 9.90 -8.13
CA PHE A 132 15.43 8.68 -7.53
C PHE A 132 16.27 7.86 -8.51
N TRP A 133 15.69 7.38 -9.60
CA TRP A 133 16.34 6.45 -10.54
C TRP A 133 17.65 6.98 -11.16
N PRO A 134 17.72 8.21 -11.70
CA PRO A 134 18.98 8.73 -12.22
C PRO A 134 20.01 8.99 -11.11
N TYR A 135 19.58 9.33 -9.89
CA TYR A 135 20.47 9.58 -8.75
C TYR A 135 21.03 8.27 -8.16
N SER A 136 20.19 7.26 -7.91
CA SER A 136 20.62 5.95 -7.40
C SER A 136 21.55 5.24 -8.39
N ARG A 137 21.25 5.30 -9.70
CA ARG A 137 22.15 4.83 -10.76
C ARG A 137 23.52 5.50 -10.74
N ALA A 138 23.60 6.79 -10.43
CA ALA A 138 24.89 7.48 -10.28
C ALA A 138 25.66 6.98 -9.04
N LEU A 139 24.97 6.74 -7.91
CA LEU A 139 25.59 6.14 -6.72
C LEU A 139 26.12 4.72 -6.99
N PHE A 140 25.32 3.87 -7.65
CA PHE A 140 25.73 2.53 -8.06
C PHE A 140 26.93 2.58 -9.03
N ALA A 141 26.97 3.53 -9.96
CA ALA A 141 28.11 3.73 -10.84
C ALA A 141 29.40 4.10 -10.07
N PHE A 142 29.32 4.91 -9.00
CA PHE A 142 30.47 5.20 -8.14
C PHE A 142 30.92 3.96 -7.35
N LEU A 143 30.00 3.15 -6.84
CA LEU A 143 30.31 1.88 -6.16
C LEU A 143 30.99 0.88 -7.11
N ALA A 144 30.47 0.75 -8.34
CA ALA A 144 30.99 -0.12 -9.39
C ALA A 144 32.38 0.33 -9.87
N ALA A 145 32.62 1.64 -10.00
CA ALA A 145 33.94 2.21 -10.31
C ALA A 145 34.99 1.94 -9.20
N GLY A 146 34.54 1.73 -7.96
CA GLY A 146 35.39 1.36 -6.83
C GLY A 146 36.14 2.53 -6.19
N GLY A 147 37.13 2.19 -5.36
CA GLY A 147 37.85 3.14 -4.49
C GLY A 147 37.40 3.10 -3.03
N GLU A 148 38.13 3.79 -2.16
CA GLU A 148 37.96 3.67 -0.69
C GLU A 148 36.72 4.39 -0.14
N ALA A 149 36.09 5.29 -0.90
CA ALA A 149 34.98 6.11 -0.43
C ALA A 149 33.99 6.48 -1.58
N PRO A 150 33.27 5.49 -2.16
CA PRO A 150 32.33 5.75 -3.26
C PRO A 150 31.21 6.73 -2.90
N PHE A 151 30.85 6.80 -1.60
CA PHE A 151 29.81 7.70 -1.07
C PHE A 151 30.40 8.90 -0.30
N ALA A 152 31.58 9.38 -0.69
CA ALA A 152 32.10 10.66 -0.21
C ALA A 152 31.15 11.81 -0.59
N SER A 153 31.07 12.86 0.24
CA SER A 153 30.17 14.00 0.02
C SER A 153 30.30 14.64 -1.37
N GLY A 154 31.51 14.69 -1.94
CA GLY A 154 31.72 15.19 -3.30
C GLY A 154 31.06 14.35 -4.40
N ASN A 155 30.96 13.03 -4.21
CA ASN A 155 30.25 12.14 -5.14
C ASN A 155 28.74 12.30 -5.00
N LEU A 156 28.22 12.41 -3.77
CA LEU A 156 26.80 12.68 -3.52
C LEU A 156 26.37 14.01 -4.18
N THR A 157 27.14 15.09 -4.02
CA THR A 157 26.82 16.37 -4.68
C THR A 157 27.04 16.33 -6.18
N ALA A 158 28.00 15.54 -6.69
CA ALA A 158 28.17 15.35 -8.14
C ALA A 158 27.00 14.58 -8.78
N ALA A 159 26.44 13.58 -8.09
CA ALA A 159 25.19 12.93 -8.53
C ALA A 159 24.01 13.90 -8.52
N LEU A 160 23.90 14.74 -7.50
CA LEU A 160 22.85 15.76 -7.40
C LEU A 160 22.91 16.75 -8.57
N ASP A 161 24.11 17.28 -8.84
CA ASP A 161 24.35 18.25 -9.92
C ASP A 161 24.11 17.64 -11.31
N ALA A 162 24.40 16.34 -11.49
CA ALA A 162 24.17 15.62 -12.74
C ALA A 162 22.68 15.30 -13.02
N VAL A 163 21.82 15.37 -11.99
CA VAL A 163 20.37 15.13 -12.09
C VAL A 163 19.58 16.45 -12.01
N GLU A 164 20.26 17.59 -11.88
CA GLU A 164 19.69 18.94 -11.81
C GLU A 164 18.66 19.14 -10.67
N LEU A 165 18.84 18.42 -9.54
CA LEU A 165 17.96 18.50 -8.38
C LEU A 165 18.23 19.74 -7.52
N ASP A 166 17.20 20.26 -6.84
CA ASP A 166 17.38 21.40 -5.94
C ASP A 166 18.14 20.99 -4.67
N ARG A 167 19.31 21.61 -4.50
CA ARG A 167 20.22 21.32 -3.39
C ARG A 167 19.66 21.78 -2.05
N ALA A 168 18.93 22.89 -1.98
CA ALA A 168 18.39 23.36 -0.70
C ALA A 168 17.34 22.38 -0.15
N THR A 169 16.44 21.90 -1.01
CA THR A 169 15.41 20.89 -0.70
C THR A 169 16.05 19.55 -0.32
N TRP A 170 17.09 19.14 -1.04
CA TRP A 170 17.83 17.91 -0.72
C TRP A 170 18.61 18.02 0.61
N ASP A 171 19.28 19.14 0.87
CA ASP A 171 19.98 19.40 2.13
C ASP A 171 18.99 19.42 3.32
N GLU A 172 17.82 20.04 3.17
CA GLU A 172 16.75 20.03 4.19
C GLU A 172 16.27 18.61 4.50
N CYS A 173 16.06 17.79 3.47
CA CYS A 173 15.75 16.37 3.64
C CYS A 173 16.87 15.61 4.36
N MET A 174 18.12 15.80 3.95
CA MET A 174 19.30 15.14 4.53
C MET A 174 19.58 15.53 5.98
N LEU A 175 19.15 16.72 6.41
CA LEU A 175 19.22 17.17 7.80
C LEU A 175 18.01 16.72 8.65
N SER A 176 16.98 16.13 8.02
CA SER A 176 15.78 15.63 8.71
C SER A 176 15.86 14.13 9.04
N GLU A 177 14.97 13.67 9.92
CA GLU A 177 14.80 12.25 10.28
C GLU A 177 13.93 11.49 9.26
N ARG A 178 13.36 12.16 8.25
CA ARG A 178 12.41 11.54 7.29
C ARG A 178 13.01 10.36 6.52
N PRO A 179 14.24 10.43 5.99
CA PRO A 179 14.85 9.28 5.31
C PRO A 179 15.12 8.10 6.25
N ASP A 180 15.34 8.37 7.54
CA ASP A 180 15.67 7.34 8.52
C ASP A 180 14.45 6.45 8.79
N GLY A 181 13.26 7.05 8.91
CA GLY A 181 12.00 6.31 9.01
C GLY A 181 11.69 5.44 7.79
N VAL A 182 12.07 5.87 6.58
CA VAL A 182 11.93 5.07 5.35
C VAL A 182 12.90 3.90 5.34
N LEU A 183 14.15 4.09 5.76
CA LEU A 183 15.15 3.02 5.85
C LEU A 183 14.83 2.00 6.96
N GLU A 184 14.29 2.46 8.09
CA GLU A 184 13.81 1.59 9.17
C GLU A 184 12.61 0.74 8.72
N ALA A 185 11.65 1.34 8.02
CA ALA A 185 10.52 0.62 7.43
C ALA A 185 10.98 -0.40 6.36
N ALA A 186 11.92 -0.01 5.50
CA ALA A 186 12.49 -0.88 4.46
C ALA A 186 13.20 -2.09 5.06
N ALA A 187 14.05 -1.90 6.08
CA ALA A 187 14.75 -2.99 6.76
C ALA A 187 13.76 -3.94 7.46
N ALA A 188 12.81 -3.40 8.23
CA ALA A 188 11.78 -4.21 8.90
C ALA A 188 10.90 -4.99 7.90
N GLN A 189 10.58 -4.40 6.75
CA GLN A 189 9.84 -5.08 5.69
C GLN A 189 10.65 -6.18 5.01
N ALA A 190 11.97 -5.99 4.85
CA ALA A 190 12.86 -7.00 4.26
C ALA A 190 13.03 -8.21 5.19
N GLU A 191 13.23 -7.98 6.50
CA GLU A 191 13.36 -9.03 7.52
C GLU A 191 12.14 -9.95 7.64
N LEU A 192 10.96 -9.48 7.23
CA LEU A 192 9.74 -10.27 7.22
C LEU A 192 9.57 -11.14 5.96
N GLN A 193 10.34 -10.90 4.88
CA GLN A 193 10.18 -11.63 3.62
C GLN A 193 10.70 -13.07 3.73
N PRO A 194 9.89 -14.08 3.37
CA PRO A 194 10.36 -15.47 3.31
C PRO A 194 11.55 -15.63 2.36
N GLY A 195 12.65 -16.14 2.90
CA GLY A 195 13.88 -16.37 2.13
C GLY A 195 14.80 -15.15 1.98
N PHE A 196 14.45 -13.97 2.51
CA PHE A 196 15.41 -12.87 2.61
C PHE A 196 16.45 -13.16 3.70
N THR A 197 17.73 -12.92 3.41
CA THR A 197 18.85 -13.16 4.35
C THR A 197 19.78 -11.95 4.50
N GLY A 198 19.51 -10.83 3.81
CA GLY A 198 20.42 -9.69 3.67
C GLY A 198 21.59 -9.97 2.74
N GLU A 199 22.20 -11.16 2.82
CA GLU A 199 23.27 -11.65 1.94
C GLU A 199 22.79 -11.88 0.48
N ASN A 200 21.48 -12.00 0.25
CA ASN A 200 20.87 -12.27 -1.04
C ASN A 200 20.26 -11.04 -1.74
N VAL A 201 20.74 -9.83 -1.44
CA VAL A 201 20.37 -8.63 -2.22
C VAL A 201 21.07 -8.59 -3.59
N PRO A 202 20.39 -8.18 -4.69
CA PRO A 202 18.99 -7.77 -4.75
C PRO A 202 18.05 -8.98 -4.65
N PHE A 203 17.12 -8.89 -3.70
CA PHE A 203 16.07 -9.88 -3.51
C PHE A 203 14.82 -9.35 -4.21
N ILE A 204 14.29 -10.11 -5.17
CA ILE A 204 13.18 -9.68 -6.02
C ILE A 204 11.91 -10.44 -5.62
N GLN A 205 10.78 -9.76 -5.64
CA GLN A 205 9.45 -10.37 -5.62
C GLN A 205 8.68 -9.97 -6.88
N ILE A 206 7.87 -10.89 -7.39
CA ILE A 206 6.80 -10.62 -8.36
C ILE A 206 5.50 -11.04 -7.67
N ASP A 207 4.55 -10.12 -7.54
CA ASP A 207 3.25 -10.36 -6.88
C ASP A 207 3.39 -11.07 -5.51
N GLY A 208 4.39 -10.64 -4.73
CA GLY A 208 4.72 -11.17 -3.41
C GLY A 208 5.59 -12.43 -3.41
N VAL A 209 5.66 -13.18 -4.50
CA VAL A 209 6.44 -14.41 -4.60
C VAL A 209 7.92 -14.10 -4.87
N PRO A 210 8.89 -14.67 -4.12
CA PRO A 210 10.32 -14.50 -4.38
C PRO A 210 10.72 -15.01 -5.78
N ALA A 211 11.37 -14.14 -6.56
CA ALA A 211 11.80 -14.39 -7.93
C ALA A 211 13.33 -14.35 -8.07
N LEU A 212 13.85 -14.96 -9.14
CA LEU A 212 15.27 -14.87 -9.48
C LEU A 212 15.59 -13.49 -10.07
N SER A 213 16.79 -12.98 -9.75
CA SER A 213 17.25 -11.65 -10.15
C SER A 213 18.05 -11.61 -11.46
N ASP A 214 18.18 -12.73 -12.18
CA ASP A 214 18.74 -12.75 -13.54
C ASP A 214 17.67 -12.39 -14.58
N SER A 215 18.09 -11.72 -15.67
CA SER A 215 17.17 -11.15 -16.64
C SER A 215 16.27 -12.18 -17.33
N ASP A 216 16.79 -13.35 -17.69
CA ASP A 216 16.00 -14.34 -18.44
C ASP A 216 14.91 -14.95 -17.56
N SER A 217 15.24 -15.33 -16.32
CA SER A 217 14.27 -15.89 -15.38
C SER A 217 13.26 -14.86 -14.88
N LEU A 218 13.70 -13.62 -14.64
CA LEU A 218 12.84 -12.53 -14.18
C LEU A 218 11.78 -12.16 -15.23
N ILE A 219 12.18 -12.04 -16.50
CA ILE A 219 11.24 -11.78 -17.59
C ILE A 219 10.30 -12.97 -17.82
N ALA A 220 10.81 -14.21 -17.78
CA ALA A 220 9.96 -15.40 -17.95
C ALA A 220 8.87 -15.51 -16.85
N ALA A 221 9.19 -15.10 -15.62
CA ALA A 221 8.21 -15.06 -14.53
C ALA A 221 7.19 -13.92 -14.71
N ILE A 222 7.61 -12.71 -15.11
CA ILE A 222 6.69 -11.61 -15.44
C ILE A 222 5.75 -11.98 -16.60
N GLU A 223 6.27 -12.62 -17.65
CA GLU A 223 5.47 -13.08 -18.78
C GLU A 223 4.47 -14.19 -18.39
N LEU A 224 4.77 -14.99 -17.36
CA LEU A 224 3.84 -15.98 -16.81
C LEU A 224 2.71 -15.30 -16.03
N GLU A 225 3.02 -14.44 -15.07
CA GLU A 225 1.99 -13.72 -14.31
C GLU A 225 1.09 -12.89 -15.23
N LEU A 226 1.64 -12.23 -16.26
CA LEU A 226 0.84 -11.50 -17.25
C LEU A 226 -0.16 -12.40 -18.00
N GLN A 227 0.22 -13.65 -18.31
CA GLN A 227 -0.70 -14.62 -18.91
C GLN A 227 -1.80 -15.05 -17.94
N ASP A 228 -1.46 -15.24 -16.66
CA ASP A 228 -2.43 -15.64 -15.63
C ASP A 228 -3.40 -14.49 -15.28
N HIS A 229 -2.94 -13.24 -15.23
CA HIS A 229 -3.80 -12.05 -15.13
C HIS A 229 -4.72 -11.87 -16.36
N GLU A 230 -4.22 -12.14 -17.58
CA GLU A 230 -5.05 -12.14 -18.80
C GLU A 230 -6.09 -13.28 -18.78
N ALA A 231 -5.72 -14.47 -18.30
CA ALA A 231 -6.59 -15.63 -18.17
C ALA A 231 -7.68 -15.40 -17.11
N ALA A 232 -7.34 -14.92 -15.92
CA ALA A 232 -8.28 -14.56 -14.86
C ALA A 232 -9.27 -13.46 -15.32
N GLY A 233 -8.79 -12.49 -16.12
CA GLY A 233 -9.64 -11.49 -16.77
C GLY A 233 -10.62 -12.07 -17.81
N ALA A 234 -10.29 -13.21 -18.43
CA ALA A 234 -11.13 -13.92 -19.38
C ALA A 234 -12.07 -14.95 -18.73
N GLU A 235 -11.66 -15.57 -17.62
CA GLU A 235 -12.40 -16.60 -16.87
C GLU A 235 -13.42 -16.05 -15.86
N ALA A 236 -13.72 -14.75 -15.91
CA ALA A 236 -14.81 -14.11 -15.16
C ALA A 236 -16.24 -14.51 -15.63
N THR A 237 -16.43 -15.78 -16.02
CA THR A 237 -17.72 -16.47 -16.19
C THR A 237 -17.69 -17.71 -15.29
N PRO A 238 -18.58 -17.85 -14.30
CA PRO A 238 -18.29 -18.70 -13.14
C PRO A 238 -18.52 -20.20 -13.42
N GLU A 239 -17.45 -20.99 -13.33
CA GLU A 239 -17.54 -22.43 -13.07
C GLU A 239 -16.45 -22.85 -12.08
N ALA A 240 -16.86 -23.38 -10.93
CA ALA A 240 -15.96 -23.65 -9.81
C ALA A 240 -15.17 -24.95 -10.02
N THR A 241 -13.87 -24.92 -9.70
CA THR A 241 -13.07 -26.12 -9.42
C THR A 241 -12.23 -25.85 -8.17
N GLU A 242 -12.30 -26.76 -7.19
CA GLU A 242 -11.52 -26.67 -5.96
C GLU A 242 -10.04 -26.97 -6.24
N GLU A 243 -9.15 -26.04 -5.93
CA GLU A 243 -7.72 -26.32 -5.78
C GLU A 243 -7.25 -25.83 -4.40
N LEU A 244 -6.42 -26.64 -3.74
CA LEU A 244 -6.10 -26.51 -2.32
C LEU A 244 -5.07 -25.39 -2.08
N LEU A 245 -5.53 -24.23 -1.57
CA LEU A 245 -4.63 -23.14 -1.21
C LEU A 245 -3.88 -23.43 0.11
N ILE A 246 -2.56 -23.35 0.06
CA ILE A 246 -1.71 -23.31 1.25
C ILE A 246 -1.75 -21.88 1.78
N VAL A 247 -2.34 -21.66 2.96
CA VAL A 247 -2.36 -20.33 3.59
C VAL A 247 -1.03 -20.08 4.30
N THR A 248 -0.03 -19.61 3.55
CA THR A 248 1.05 -18.80 4.13
C THR A 248 0.52 -17.38 4.33
N VAL A 249 0.35 -16.97 5.58
CA VAL A 249 0.03 -15.57 5.90
C VAL A 249 1.34 -14.77 5.83
N GLU A 250 1.68 -14.33 4.63
CA GLU A 250 2.83 -13.48 4.33
C GLU A 250 2.42 -12.00 4.47
N PRO A 251 2.77 -11.29 5.57
CA PRO A 251 2.09 -10.06 5.97
C PRO A 251 2.69 -8.81 5.30
N LEU A 252 2.91 -8.86 4.00
CA LEU A 252 3.77 -7.92 3.26
C LEU A 252 3.15 -7.59 1.90
N LEU A 253 3.26 -6.32 1.53
CA LEU A 253 2.55 -5.66 0.41
C LEU A 253 1.10 -5.26 0.75
N GLY A 254 0.67 -4.16 0.12
CA GLY A 254 -0.63 -3.52 0.35
C GLY A 254 -1.74 -4.19 -0.44
N GLU A 255 -1.86 -5.50 -0.30
CA GLU A 255 -2.95 -6.26 -0.92
C GLU A 255 -4.29 -5.88 -0.30
N ARG A 256 -5.32 -5.98 -1.13
CA ARG A 256 -6.70 -6.04 -0.64
C ARG A 256 -6.90 -7.44 -0.07
N ILE A 257 -6.52 -7.63 1.19
CA ILE A 257 -6.76 -8.89 1.90
C ILE A 257 -8.26 -8.95 2.22
N GLU A 258 -8.97 -9.89 1.61
CA GLU A 258 -10.41 -10.06 1.83
C GLU A 258 -10.69 -10.60 3.25
N PRO A 259 -11.72 -10.11 3.97
CA PRO A 259 -12.14 -10.69 5.23
C PRO A 259 -12.48 -12.18 5.09
N PRO A 260 -11.95 -13.08 5.94
CA PRO A 260 -12.32 -14.50 5.93
C PRO A 260 -13.67 -14.73 6.63
N LEU A 261 -14.69 -14.02 6.15
CA LEU A 261 -16.09 -14.14 6.54
C LEU A 261 -17.04 -13.63 5.45
N GLU A 262 -18.25 -14.18 5.44
CA GLU A 262 -19.41 -13.62 4.75
C GLU A 262 -20.22 -12.74 5.71
N ILE A 263 -20.87 -11.70 5.18
CA ILE A 263 -21.75 -10.80 5.94
C ILE A 263 -22.87 -10.29 5.02
N GLU A 264 -24.13 -10.39 5.48
CA GLU A 264 -25.29 -9.95 4.70
C GLU A 264 -25.52 -8.45 4.89
N LEU A 265 -25.36 -7.67 3.83
CA LEU A 265 -25.47 -6.21 3.86
C LEU A 265 -26.86 -5.73 3.39
N PRO A 266 -27.57 -4.89 4.17
CA PRO A 266 -28.85 -4.32 3.76
C PRO A 266 -28.76 -3.37 2.56
N ASP A 267 -29.89 -3.13 1.89
CA ASP A 267 -29.97 -2.21 0.74
C ASP A 267 -29.30 -0.84 1.03
N GLY A 268 -28.40 -0.44 0.14
CA GLY A 268 -27.67 0.83 0.24
C GLY A 268 -26.44 0.82 1.16
N TRP A 269 -26.12 -0.32 1.80
CA TRP A 269 -24.80 -0.54 2.38
C TRP A 269 -23.76 -0.82 1.29
N ARG A 270 -22.52 -0.44 1.59
CA ARG A 270 -21.34 -0.66 0.75
C ARG A 270 -20.16 -1.03 1.64
N TYR A 271 -19.16 -1.68 1.07
CA TYR A 271 -17.95 -2.07 1.78
C TYR A 271 -16.68 -1.82 0.96
N GLY A 272 -15.55 -1.90 1.64
CA GLY A 272 -14.23 -1.89 1.05
C GLY A 272 -13.19 -2.31 2.08
N TYR A 273 -12.06 -2.85 1.62
CA TYR A 273 -10.99 -3.36 2.46
C TYR A 273 -9.62 -2.93 1.95
N ASP A 274 -8.68 -2.74 2.87
CA ASP A 274 -7.31 -2.25 2.72
C ASP A 274 -6.50 -2.81 3.93
N ALA A 275 -5.23 -2.46 4.06
CA ALA A 275 -4.44 -2.77 5.25
C ALA A 275 -4.04 -1.51 6.02
N LEU A 276 -4.23 -1.55 7.35
CA LEU A 276 -3.84 -0.48 8.26
C LEU A 276 -2.39 -0.70 8.74
N VAL A 277 -1.48 0.17 8.31
CA VAL A 277 -0.12 0.22 8.89
C VAL A 277 -0.14 1.09 10.14
N LEU A 278 0.19 0.51 11.30
CA LEU A 278 0.27 1.21 12.57
C LEU A 278 1.57 0.90 13.32
N ARG A 279 2.00 1.80 14.21
CA ARG A 279 3.02 1.50 15.22
C ARG A 279 2.30 1.04 16.49
N ASP A 280 2.56 -0.19 16.90
CA ASP A 280 1.90 -0.83 18.05
C ASP A 280 2.57 -0.44 19.38
N VAL A 281 2.00 -0.88 20.51
CA VAL A 281 2.39 -0.50 21.87
C VAL A 281 3.80 -0.96 22.28
N ASP A 282 4.38 -1.91 21.55
CA ASP A 282 5.78 -2.36 21.66
C ASP A 282 6.73 -1.62 20.71
N ASN A 283 6.24 -0.57 20.05
CA ASN A 283 6.88 0.21 18.98
C ASN A 283 7.13 -0.55 17.66
N VAL A 284 6.68 -1.79 17.52
CA VAL A 284 6.79 -2.55 16.26
C VAL A 284 5.77 -1.98 15.26
N ILE A 285 6.19 -1.81 14.00
CA ILE A 285 5.27 -1.45 12.92
C ILE A 285 4.54 -2.72 12.47
N ARG A 286 3.21 -2.67 12.41
CA ARG A 286 2.35 -3.79 12.05
C ARG A 286 1.38 -3.38 10.95
N THR A 287 1.19 -4.29 10.00
CA THR A 287 0.16 -4.22 8.98
C THR A 287 -1.02 -5.07 9.47
N ILE A 288 -2.18 -4.45 9.69
CA ILE A 288 -3.40 -5.13 10.16
C ILE A 288 -4.47 -5.02 9.07
N PRO A 289 -4.95 -6.14 8.51
CA PRO A 289 -6.09 -6.15 7.59
C PRO A 289 -7.31 -5.42 8.15
N LEU A 290 -7.95 -4.60 7.31
CA LEU A 290 -9.01 -3.67 7.67
C LEU A 290 -10.15 -3.72 6.62
N ALA A 291 -11.39 -3.86 7.08
CA ALA A 291 -12.58 -3.73 6.26
C ALA A 291 -13.56 -2.73 6.87
N ILE A 292 -14.19 -1.92 6.03
CA ILE A 292 -15.14 -0.88 6.43
C ILE A 292 -16.44 -1.12 5.68
N TYR A 293 -17.50 -1.45 6.41
CA TYR A 293 -18.86 -1.55 5.92
C TYR A 293 -19.63 -0.31 6.38
N THR A 294 -20.38 0.33 5.49
CA THR A 294 -21.14 1.54 5.83
C THR A 294 -22.40 1.69 4.99
N GLY A 295 -23.48 2.16 5.61
CA GLY A 295 -24.76 2.35 4.95
C GLY A 295 -25.81 3.08 5.79
N PRO A 296 -27.02 3.28 5.26
CA PRO A 296 -28.09 3.98 5.96
C PRO A 296 -28.59 3.17 7.18
N VAL A 297 -28.87 3.87 8.27
CA VAL A 297 -29.58 3.36 9.45
C VAL A 297 -30.62 4.37 9.93
N THR A 298 -31.49 3.99 10.87
CA THR A 298 -32.47 4.90 11.45
C THR A 298 -31.77 6.06 12.15
N GLY A 299 -32.03 7.29 11.71
CA GLY A 299 -31.46 8.50 12.29
C GLY A 299 -30.07 8.90 11.78
N GLY A 300 -29.41 8.11 10.93
CA GLY A 300 -28.05 8.43 10.48
C GLY A 300 -27.42 7.43 9.52
N ARG A 301 -26.10 7.27 9.64
CA ARG A 301 -25.27 6.29 8.92
C ARG A 301 -24.64 5.33 9.92
N GLY A 302 -24.70 4.04 9.59
CA GLY A 302 -24.02 2.98 10.31
C GLY A 302 -22.63 2.73 9.76
N PHE A 303 -21.73 2.29 10.63
CA PHE A 303 -20.39 1.83 10.31
C PHE A 303 -20.09 0.55 11.08
N ILE A 304 -19.49 -0.41 10.39
CA ILE A 304 -18.85 -1.58 10.97
C ILE A 304 -17.41 -1.57 10.44
N VAL A 305 -16.45 -1.42 11.35
CA VAL A 305 -15.02 -1.48 11.04
C VAL A 305 -14.48 -2.78 11.60
N LEU A 306 -14.00 -3.64 10.73
CA LEU A 306 -13.45 -4.95 11.06
C LEU A 306 -11.93 -4.91 10.95
N LEU A 307 -11.24 -5.36 12.00
CA LEU A 307 -9.83 -5.74 11.96
C LEU A 307 -9.69 -7.24 12.24
N TRP A 308 -8.78 -7.91 11.55
CA TRP A 308 -8.49 -9.33 11.80
C TRP A 308 -7.00 -9.66 11.65
N GLY A 309 -6.61 -10.87 12.04
CA GLY A 309 -5.23 -11.36 11.91
C GLY A 309 -4.19 -10.66 12.80
N PHE A 310 -4.61 -9.72 13.66
CA PHE A 310 -3.71 -8.99 14.55
C PHE A 310 -3.16 -9.89 15.66
N PRO A 311 -1.91 -9.71 16.11
CA PRO A 311 -1.36 -10.44 17.25
C PRO A 311 -2.05 -10.00 18.55
N ASN A 312 -2.20 -10.93 19.49
CA ASN A 312 -2.71 -10.64 20.83
C ASN A 312 -1.68 -9.84 21.65
N LEU A 313 -2.17 -8.90 22.47
CA LEU A 313 -1.37 -8.28 23.51
C LEU A 313 -0.99 -9.34 24.55
N ILE A 314 0.31 -9.54 24.79
CA ILE A 314 0.80 -10.55 25.74
C ILE A 314 0.54 -10.08 27.18
N ALA A 315 -0.69 -10.29 27.65
CA ALA A 315 -1.12 -10.04 29.02
C ALA A 315 -0.95 -11.31 29.86
N GLY A 316 0.28 -11.61 30.27
CA GLY A 316 0.58 -12.78 31.10
C GLY A 316 1.76 -12.55 32.04
N ASN A 317 1.76 -13.22 33.19
CA ASN A 317 2.94 -13.29 34.03
C ASN A 317 3.94 -14.28 33.39
N PRO A 318 5.13 -13.84 32.93
CA PRO A 318 6.08 -14.74 32.27
C PRO A 318 6.62 -15.84 33.21
N LEU A 319 6.34 -15.75 34.51
CA LEU A 319 6.73 -16.73 35.53
C LEU A 319 5.65 -17.78 35.83
N SER A 320 4.42 -17.65 35.31
CA SER A 320 3.32 -18.57 35.71
C SER A 320 3.21 -19.86 34.90
N GLY A 321 3.93 -20.00 33.78
CA GLY A 321 3.99 -21.24 32.98
C GLY A 321 2.67 -21.72 32.36
N ALA A 322 1.59 -20.96 32.51
CA ALA A 322 0.28 -21.25 31.93
C ALA A 322 0.21 -20.73 30.48
N ALA A 323 -0.52 -21.44 29.62
CA ALA A 323 -0.86 -20.94 28.29
C ALA A 323 -1.62 -19.61 28.42
N ILE A 324 -1.10 -18.56 27.78
CA ILE A 324 -1.71 -17.23 27.79
C ILE A 324 -2.89 -17.28 26.82
N ALA A 325 -4.10 -17.30 27.36
CA ALA A 325 -5.31 -17.19 26.55
C ALA A 325 -5.40 -15.78 25.93
N PRO A 326 -5.88 -15.65 24.67
CA PRO A 326 -6.07 -14.35 24.03
C PRO A 326 -7.09 -13.50 24.81
N ASP A 327 -6.75 -12.24 25.10
CA ASP A 327 -7.68 -11.30 25.76
C ASP A 327 -8.13 -10.20 24.80
N LEU A 328 -9.05 -10.58 23.91
CA LEU A 328 -9.53 -9.71 22.83
C LEU A 328 -10.30 -8.47 23.30
N TRP A 329 -10.67 -8.39 24.58
CA TRP A 329 -11.13 -7.14 25.18
C TRP A 329 -9.98 -6.11 25.30
N SER A 330 -8.82 -6.54 25.79
CA SER A 330 -7.62 -5.70 25.89
C SER A 330 -7.09 -5.31 24.51
N ASP A 331 -7.12 -6.23 23.54
CA ASP A 331 -6.73 -5.93 22.16
C ASP A 331 -7.71 -4.99 21.45
N GLY A 332 -9.02 -5.16 21.66
CA GLY A 332 -10.02 -4.24 21.12
C GLY A 332 -9.85 -2.81 21.64
N LEU A 333 -9.51 -2.64 22.93
CA LEU A 333 -9.16 -1.33 23.50
C LEU A 333 -7.85 -0.74 22.94
N ARG A 334 -6.83 -1.60 22.73
CA ARG A 334 -5.55 -1.21 22.13
C ARG A 334 -5.73 -0.67 20.71
N LEU A 335 -6.53 -1.35 19.90
CA LEU A 335 -6.73 -1.04 18.48
C LEU A 335 -7.78 0.08 18.25
N LEU A 336 -8.73 0.30 19.16
CA LEU A 336 -9.76 1.34 19.07
C LEU A 336 -9.18 2.74 18.78
N ARG A 337 -8.09 3.09 19.48
CA ARG A 337 -7.39 4.39 19.38
C ARG A 337 -6.50 4.54 18.15
N LEU A 338 -6.27 3.47 17.40
CA LEU A 338 -5.32 3.44 16.29
C LEU A 338 -6.01 3.27 14.94
N ALA A 339 -7.17 2.61 14.91
CA ALA A 339 -7.88 2.26 13.69
C ALA A 339 -9.21 3.02 13.46
N VAL A 340 -9.87 3.48 14.52
CA VAL A 340 -11.27 3.95 14.45
C VAL A 340 -11.45 5.38 14.95
N VAL A 341 -10.73 5.79 15.99
CA VAL A 341 -10.89 7.12 16.59
C VAL A 341 -9.68 8.01 16.29
N GLU A 342 -9.95 9.26 15.86
CA GLU A 342 -8.94 10.27 15.58
C GLU A 342 -8.11 10.63 16.85
N GLN A 343 -6.83 10.93 16.65
CA GLN A 343 -6.00 11.49 17.73
C GLN A 343 -6.52 12.87 18.14
N GLY A 344 -7.01 12.97 19.38
CA GLY A 344 -7.50 14.21 19.99
C GLY A 344 -8.93 14.14 20.50
N CYS A 345 -9.72 13.14 20.11
CA CYS A 345 -11.05 12.91 20.68
C CYS A 345 -10.98 12.55 22.18
N ASN A 346 -11.97 12.99 22.95
CA ASN A 346 -12.23 12.49 24.30
C ASN A 346 -12.92 11.12 24.21
N ILE A 347 -12.21 10.06 24.63
CA ILE A 347 -12.69 8.68 24.54
C ILE A 347 -13.18 8.17 25.90
N GLY A 348 -14.44 7.76 25.97
CA GLY A 348 -15.03 7.02 27.09
C GLY A 348 -15.30 5.57 26.71
N THR A 349 -15.14 4.66 27.66
CA THR A 349 -15.47 3.22 27.52
C THR A 349 -16.17 2.72 28.77
N ASP A 350 -17.10 1.77 28.63
CA ASP A 350 -17.77 1.13 29.77
C ASP A 350 -16.96 -0.08 30.29
N LEU A 351 -17.55 -0.87 31.18
CA LEU A 351 -17.03 -2.15 31.65
C LEU A 351 -17.02 -3.20 30.52
N ARG A 352 -16.20 -4.24 30.71
CA ARG A 352 -16.19 -5.43 29.86
C ARG A 352 -17.56 -6.12 29.91
N THR A 353 -18.10 -6.43 28.73
CA THR A 353 -19.36 -7.17 28.55
C THR A 353 -19.21 -8.23 27.46
N SER A 354 -20.25 -9.05 27.29
CA SER A 354 -20.36 -10.07 26.25
C SER A 354 -21.24 -9.56 25.11
N TYR A 355 -20.82 -9.83 23.88
CA TYR A 355 -21.56 -9.61 22.63
C TYR A 355 -21.66 -10.92 21.85
N SER A 356 -22.32 -10.89 20.70
CA SER A 356 -22.31 -11.95 19.68
C SER A 356 -21.90 -11.40 18.32
N VAL A 357 -21.23 -12.22 17.53
CA VAL A 357 -20.97 -12.02 16.11
C VAL A 357 -21.26 -13.35 15.41
N GLY A 358 -22.23 -13.36 14.49
CA GLY A 358 -22.89 -14.59 14.06
C GLY A 358 -23.45 -15.35 15.27
N GLU A 359 -23.23 -16.67 15.29
CA GLU A 359 -23.58 -17.53 16.44
C GLU A 359 -22.50 -17.57 17.55
N LEU A 360 -21.38 -16.84 17.39
CA LEU A 360 -20.21 -16.94 18.27
C LEU A 360 -20.21 -15.88 19.38
N PRO A 361 -19.79 -16.24 20.62
CA PRO A 361 -19.64 -15.29 21.70
C PRO A 361 -18.40 -14.41 21.51
N ALA A 362 -18.58 -13.11 21.69
CA ALA A 362 -17.53 -12.10 21.59
C ALA A 362 -17.38 -11.31 22.91
N SER A 363 -16.20 -10.76 23.16
CA SER A 363 -15.91 -9.94 24.35
C SER A 363 -15.62 -8.51 23.96
N GLY A 364 -16.18 -7.54 24.68
CA GLY A 364 -16.12 -6.15 24.23
C GLY A 364 -16.56 -5.13 25.26
N THR A 365 -16.76 -3.89 24.82
CA THR A 365 -17.42 -2.84 25.60
C THR A 365 -18.02 -1.75 24.69
N GLN A 366 -18.92 -0.95 25.25
CA GLN A 366 -19.38 0.28 24.61
C GLN A 366 -18.29 1.35 24.67
N PHE A 367 -18.20 2.18 23.63
CA PHE A 367 -17.31 3.33 23.57
C PHE A 367 -18.03 4.57 23.04
N SER A 368 -17.50 5.74 23.40
CA SER A 368 -17.84 7.03 22.78
C SER A 368 -16.55 7.80 22.48
N ALA A 369 -16.58 8.56 21.39
CA ALA A 369 -15.56 9.52 21.01
C ALA A 369 -16.26 10.87 20.77
N VAL A 370 -15.95 11.86 21.62
CA VAL A 370 -16.57 13.19 21.59
C VAL A 370 -15.51 14.29 21.58
N ASP A 371 -15.90 15.51 21.25
CA ASP A 371 -14.99 16.66 21.07
C ASP A 371 -13.88 16.38 20.04
N CYS A 372 -14.20 15.64 18.96
CA CYS A 372 -13.23 15.24 17.95
C CYS A 372 -12.72 16.43 17.10
N PRO A 373 -11.41 16.50 16.74
CA PRO A 373 -10.87 17.64 15.99
C PRO A 373 -11.33 17.80 14.54
N GLN A 374 -11.47 16.69 13.79
CA GLN A 374 -11.88 16.67 12.38
C GLN A 374 -13.04 15.71 12.12
N LEU A 375 -13.10 14.58 12.82
CA LEU A 375 -14.19 13.61 12.68
C LEU A 375 -15.46 14.02 13.46
N PRO A 376 -16.66 13.57 13.05
CA PRO A 376 -17.87 13.74 13.85
C PRO A 376 -17.81 12.96 15.17
N ASP A 377 -18.45 13.50 16.21
CA ASP A 377 -18.69 12.76 17.45
C ASP A 377 -19.48 11.47 17.18
N THR A 378 -19.05 10.37 17.80
CA THR A 378 -19.61 9.03 17.56
C THR A 378 -19.62 8.16 18.81
N ARG A 379 -20.41 7.09 18.79
CA ARG A 379 -20.45 6.06 19.83
C ARG A 379 -20.97 4.74 19.27
N GLY A 380 -20.67 3.69 20.03
CA GLY A 380 -21.19 2.35 19.77
C GLY A 380 -20.49 1.33 20.64
N TRP A 381 -20.12 0.19 20.09
CA TRP A 381 -19.41 -0.87 20.81
C TRP A 381 -18.35 -1.52 19.95
N PHE A 382 -17.45 -2.26 20.59
CA PHE A 382 -16.66 -3.26 19.88
C PHE A 382 -16.94 -4.66 20.40
N ALA A 383 -16.74 -5.66 19.53
CA ALA A 383 -16.87 -7.08 19.84
C ALA A 383 -15.66 -7.83 19.27
N GLY A 384 -14.83 -8.39 20.15
CA GLY A 384 -13.64 -9.17 19.79
C GLY A 384 -13.83 -10.67 20.05
N LEU A 385 -13.49 -11.51 19.07
CA LEU A 385 -13.56 -12.97 19.15
C LEU A 385 -12.45 -13.65 18.33
N GLN A 386 -12.14 -14.90 18.64
CA GLN A 386 -11.18 -15.73 17.90
C GLN A 386 -11.93 -16.89 17.27
N GLU A 387 -11.73 -17.12 15.97
CA GLU A 387 -12.32 -18.23 15.23
C GLU A 387 -11.27 -18.81 14.28
N GLY A 388 -11.17 -20.14 14.18
CA GLY A 388 -10.11 -20.83 13.42
C GLY A 388 -8.66 -20.44 13.80
N GLY A 389 -8.44 -19.90 15.01
CA GLY A 389 -7.15 -19.37 15.46
C GLY A 389 -6.84 -17.93 15.01
N ILE A 390 -7.69 -17.32 14.19
CA ILE A 390 -7.58 -15.93 13.74
C ILE A 390 -8.32 -15.03 14.74
N ASN A 391 -7.69 -13.93 15.14
CA ASN A 391 -8.32 -12.90 15.98
C ASN A 391 -9.14 -11.95 15.11
N PHE A 392 -10.32 -11.55 15.58
CA PHE A 392 -11.21 -10.58 14.95
C PHE A 392 -11.65 -9.53 15.98
N VAL A 393 -11.81 -8.28 15.55
CA VAL A 393 -12.53 -7.25 16.31
C VAL A 393 -13.38 -6.39 15.37
N PHE A 394 -14.66 -6.28 15.71
CA PHE A 394 -15.65 -5.47 15.01
C PHE A 394 -15.93 -4.23 15.86
N TYR A 395 -15.74 -3.03 15.31
CA TYR A 395 -16.17 -1.76 15.89
C TYR A 395 -17.42 -1.29 15.17
N VAL A 396 -18.50 -1.13 15.92
CA VAL A 396 -19.83 -0.85 15.38
C VAL A 396 -20.31 0.46 15.96
N TYR A 397 -20.58 1.45 15.10
CA TYR A 397 -20.92 2.81 15.52
C TYR A 397 -21.83 3.54 14.51
N THR A 398 -22.34 4.71 14.90
CA THR A 398 -23.13 5.57 14.00
C THR A 398 -22.64 7.02 13.96
N GLU A 399 -22.91 7.67 12.83
CA GLU A 399 -22.86 9.12 12.71
C GLU A 399 -24.25 9.66 12.28
N PRO A 400 -24.81 10.68 12.96
CA PRO A 400 -24.31 11.30 14.18
C PRO A 400 -24.49 10.39 15.41
N ILE A 401 -23.88 10.77 16.53
CA ILE A 401 -23.85 10.02 17.80
C ILE A 401 -25.24 9.64 18.35
N GLU A 402 -26.27 10.42 18.04
CA GLU A 402 -27.65 10.16 18.49
C GLU A 402 -28.34 9.03 17.73
N ALA A 403 -27.90 8.68 16.51
CA ALA A 403 -28.52 7.61 15.72
C ALA A 403 -28.42 6.25 16.43
N MET A 404 -27.34 6.02 17.19
CA MET A 404 -27.17 4.83 18.03
C MET A 404 -28.27 4.63 19.09
N ASN A 405 -29.09 5.65 19.41
CA ASN A 405 -30.25 5.45 20.31
C ASN A 405 -31.34 4.52 19.72
N VAL A 406 -31.33 4.32 18.41
CA VAL A 406 -32.38 3.59 17.67
C VAL A 406 -31.83 2.64 16.59
N ALA A 407 -30.55 2.76 16.24
CA ALA A 407 -29.88 1.94 15.23
C ALA A 407 -29.13 0.72 15.78
N GLU A 408 -28.99 0.57 17.11
CA GLU A 408 -28.25 -0.52 17.77
C GLU A 408 -28.73 -1.91 17.27
N ASP A 409 -30.03 -2.19 17.35
CA ASP A 409 -30.64 -3.42 16.83
C ASP A 409 -30.39 -3.64 15.32
N GLN A 410 -30.38 -2.56 14.52
CA GLN A 410 -30.17 -2.67 13.07
C GLN A 410 -28.74 -3.06 12.72
N LEU A 411 -27.78 -2.62 13.55
CA LEU A 411 -26.37 -2.95 13.38
C LEU A 411 -26.05 -4.33 13.96
N GLN A 412 -26.70 -4.73 15.06
CA GLN A 412 -26.59 -6.09 15.59
C GLN A 412 -27.14 -7.12 14.59
N LEU A 413 -28.24 -6.85 13.90
CA LEU A 413 -28.75 -7.74 12.83
C LEU A 413 -27.73 -7.97 11.70
N ILE A 414 -26.86 -7.00 11.41
CA ILE A 414 -25.78 -7.19 10.43
C ILE A 414 -24.66 -8.05 11.03
N LEU A 415 -24.29 -7.85 12.29
CA LEU A 415 -23.33 -8.73 12.99
C LEU A 415 -23.85 -10.17 13.14
N ASP A 416 -25.14 -10.37 13.39
CA ASP A 416 -25.78 -11.68 13.52
C ASP A 416 -25.78 -12.47 12.20
N SER A 417 -25.62 -11.79 11.06
CA SER A 417 -25.48 -12.43 9.74
C SER A 417 -24.08 -12.98 9.45
N VAL A 418 -23.07 -12.63 10.25
CA VAL A 418 -21.67 -12.97 9.99
C VAL A 418 -21.46 -14.49 10.03
N ARG A 419 -20.83 -15.02 8.98
CA ARG A 419 -20.40 -16.42 8.87
C ARG A 419 -18.90 -16.45 8.60
N PHE A 420 -18.12 -16.98 9.54
CA PHE A 420 -16.67 -17.10 9.35
C PHE A 420 -16.36 -18.19 8.32
N THR A 421 -15.50 -17.86 7.34
CA THR A 421 -15.05 -18.77 6.27
C THR A 421 -13.60 -19.21 6.47
N VAL A 422 -13.12 -19.15 7.71
CA VAL A 422 -11.75 -19.51 8.10
C VAL A 422 -11.50 -20.99 7.81
N PRO A 423 -10.48 -21.35 6.98
CA PRO A 423 -10.16 -22.74 6.69
C PRO A 423 -9.79 -23.54 7.95
N GLU A 424 -10.24 -24.79 8.06
CA GLU A 424 -9.98 -25.68 9.20
C GLU A 424 -8.52 -26.22 9.16
N ALA A 425 -7.53 -25.34 9.37
CA ALA A 425 -6.11 -25.64 9.20
C ALA A 425 -5.20 -24.96 10.25
N ALA A 426 -5.58 -25.00 11.54
CA ALA A 426 -4.79 -24.39 12.62
C ALA A 426 -4.69 -25.24 13.92
N ALA A 427 -4.90 -26.57 13.84
CA ALA A 427 -5.05 -27.43 15.02
C ALA A 427 -4.10 -28.65 15.10
N THR A 428 -2.82 -28.48 14.76
CA THR A 428 -1.77 -29.51 15.02
C THR A 428 -0.47 -28.90 15.58
N LEU A 429 -0.49 -28.56 16.86
CA LEU A 429 0.75 -28.57 17.64
C LEU A 429 1.29 -30.02 17.66
N PRO A 430 2.58 -30.27 17.36
CA PRO A 430 3.15 -31.61 17.54
C PRO A 430 3.14 -31.96 19.04
N PRO A 431 2.85 -33.21 19.41
CA PRO A 431 2.80 -33.60 20.81
C PRO A 431 4.17 -33.44 21.48
N THR A 432 4.25 -32.57 22.48
CA THR A 432 5.40 -32.45 23.37
C THR A 432 5.57 -33.75 24.17
N GLY A 433 6.54 -34.59 23.78
CA GLY A 433 6.76 -35.85 24.48
C GLY A 433 7.75 -36.79 23.80
N THR A 434 9.02 -36.40 23.70
CA THR A 434 10.08 -37.42 23.57
C THR A 434 10.19 -38.17 24.89
N GLU A 435 9.63 -39.37 24.96
CA GLU A 435 9.92 -40.30 26.06
C GLU A 435 11.42 -40.57 26.12
N THR A 436 12.04 -40.27 27.26
CA THR A 436 13.41 -40.70 27.55
C THR A 436 13.40 -42.21 27.78
N PRO A 437 14.15 -43.02 26.98
CA PRO A 437 14.24 -44.45 27.24
C PRO A 437 14.88 -44.68 28.61
N ALA A 438 14.24 -45.49 29.45
CA ALA A 438 14.79 -45.86 30.74
C ALA A 438 16.10 -46.64 30.57
N LEU A 439 17.15 -46.23 31.27
CA LEU A 439 18.35 -47.04 31.41
C LEU A 439 18.03 -48.24 32.30
N GLU A 440 17.91 -49.43 31.70
CA GLU A 440 17.90 -50.69 32.44
C GLU A 440 19.20 -50.84 33.23
N ASN A 441 19.07 -51.02 34.56
CA ASN A 441 20.13 -51.58 35.38
C ASN A 441 19.92 -53.09 35.43
N GLY A 442 20.85 -53.87 34.90
CA GLY A 442 20.77 -55.34 34.85
C GLY A 442 22.12 -56.02 34.68
N GLU A 443 22.71 -56.38 35.84
CA GLU A 443 23.86 -57.30 36.07
C GLU A 443 25.26 -56.92 35.53
#